data_AF-A0A640TEG4-F1
#
_entry.id   AF-A0A640TEG4-F1
#
_cell.length_a   1.000
_cell.length_b   1.000
_cell.length_c   1.000
_cell.angle_alpha   90.00
_cell.angle_beta   90.00
_cell.angle_gamma   90.00
#
_symmetry.space_group_name_H-M   'P 1'
#
loop_
_entity.id
_entity.type
_entity.pdbx_description
1 polymer ?
#
loop_
_entity_poly.entity_id
_entity_poly.type
_entity_poly.pdbx_seq_one_letter_code
_entity_poly.pdbx_strand_id
1 'polypeptide(L)' 'MRACDPMGLSVLLALHRRTSAAGIHLHLDDRPPALDRLLTVTGTLGPLTSPPGRSSSTTG' A
#
# COMPACT_ATOMS: atom_id res chain seq x y z
N MET A 1 -19.64 2.69 7.17
CA MET A 1 -18.54 2.06 7.91
C MET A 1 -17.23 2.49 7.27
N ARG A 2 -16.42 3.33 7.94
CA ARG A 2 -15.16 3.87 7.40
C ARG A 2 -14.09 2.79 7.51
N ALA A 3 -13.66 2.22 6.38
CA ALA A 3 -12.81 1.03 6.36
C ALA A 3 -11.36 1.25 6.83
N CYS A 4 -10.93 2.49 7.09
CA CYS A 4 -9.61 2.75 7.65
C CYS A 4 -9.55 4.16 8.26
N ASP A 5 -9.04 4.27 9.48
CA ASP A 5 -8.71 5.53 10.14
C ASP A 5 -7.29 5.98 9.72
N PRO A 6 -6.95 7.28 9.72
CA PRO A 6 -5.59 7.76 9.42
C PRO A 6 -4.48 7.05 10.21
N MET A 7 -4.74 6.63 11.45
CA MET A 7 -3.77 5.83 12.23
C MET A 7 -3.57 4.43 11.64
N GLY A 8 -4.65 3.78 11.17
CA GLY A 8 -4.58 2.47 10.53
C GLY A 8 -3.76 2.50 9.25
N LEU A 9 -3.91 3.56 8.45
CA LEU A 9 -3.09 3.76 7.25
C LEU A 9 -1.60 3.96 7.59
N SER A 10 -1.31 4.71 8.66
CA SER A 10 0.07 4.94 9.11
C SER A 10 0.77 3.64 9.51
N VAL A 11 0.06 2.75 10.22
CA VAL A 11 0.56 1.42 10.58
C VAL A 11 0.78 0.56 9.34
N LEU A 12 -0.17 0.57 8.40
CA LEU A 12 -0.07 -0.20 7.16
C LEU A 12 1.17 0.20 6.34
N LEU A 13 1.42 1.51 6.22
CA LEU A 13 2.62 2.04 5.56
C LEU A 13 3.90 1.66 6.30
N ALA A 14 3.91 1.72 7.63
CA ALA A 14 5.07 1.32 8.42
C ALA A 14 5.39 -0.18 8.22
N LEU A 15 4.36 -1.03 8.15
CA LEU A 15 4.50 -2.44 7.84
C LEU A 15 5.02 -2.66 6.42
N HIS A 16 4.48 -1.96 5.43
CA HIS A 16 4.94 -2.02 4.05
C HIS A 16 6.42 -1.62 3.92
N ARG A 17 6.86 -0.56 4.60
CA ARG A 17 8.27 -0.16 4.61
C ARG A 17 9.19 -1.22 5.23
N ARG A 18 8.78 -1.83 6.35
CA ARG A 18 9.57 -2.87 7.03
C ARG A 18 9.65 -4.16 6.21
N THR A 19 8.53 -4.57 5.62
CA THR A 19 8.46 -5.76 4.77
C THR A 19 9.27 -5.54 3.50
N SER A 20 9.10 -4.39 2.82
CA SER A 20 9.90 -4.02 1.64
C SER A 20 11.41 -3.98 1.94
N ALA A 21 11.83 -3.44 3.09
CA ALA A 21 13.23 -3.46 3.52
C ALA A 21 13.76 -4.88 3.78
N ALA A 22 12.90 -5.82 4.15
CA ALA A 22 13.23 -7.23 4.32
C ALA A 22 13.08 -8.05 3.01
N GLY A 23 12.71 -7.41 1.89
CA GLY A 23 12.39 -8.10 0.63
C GLY A 23 11.06 -8.88 0.66
N ILE A 24 10.26 -8.70 1.72
CA ILE A 24 8.94 -9.31 1.90
C ILE A 24 7.90 -8.38 1.29
N HIS A 25 7.00 -8.92 0.50
CA HIS A 25 6.00 -8.12 -0.19
C HIS A 25 4.65 -8.19 0.52
N LEU A 26 4.16 -7.04 0.99
CA LEU A 26 2.86 -6.91 1.62
C LEU A 26 1.80 -6.60 0.56
N HIS A 27 0.99 -7.58 0.18
CA HIS A 27 -0.15 -7.41 -0.72
C HIS A 27 -1.45 -7.37 0.08
N LEU A 28 -2.32 -6.40 -0.21
CA LEU A 28 -3.68 -6.39 0.30
C LEU A 28 -4.62 -7.08 -0.69
N ASP A 29 -4.97 -8.32 -0.36
CA ASP A 29 -6.07 -9.03 -1.01
C ASP A 29 -7.42 -8.64 -0.36
N ASP A 30 -8.50 -8.70 -1.16
CA ASP A 30 -9.87 -8.38 -0.76
C ASP A 30 -10.10 -6.91 -0.30
N ARG A 31 -9.62 -5.95 -1.11
CA ARG A 31 -9.74 -4.51 -0.83
C ARG A 31 -11.20 -4.03 -0.91
N PRO A 32 -11.83 -3.62 0.22
CA PRO A 32 -13.14 -3.00 0.14
C PRO A 32 -13.04 -1.63 -0.57
N PRO A 33 -14.08 -1.19 -1.31
CA PRO A 33 -14.03 0.02 -2.14
C PRO A 33 -13.73 1.30 -1.35
N ALA A 34 -14.06 1.33 -0.05
CA ALA A 34 -13.71 2.43 0.85
C ALA A 34 -12.20 2.53 1.12
N LEU A 35 -11.50 1.39 1.20
CA LEU A 35 -10.05 1.34 1.37
C LEU A 35 -9.36 1.76 0.08
N ASP A 36 -9.81 1.26 -1.07
CA ASP A 36 -9.27 1.62 -2.38
C ASP A 36 -9.36 3.14 -2.65
N ARG A 37 -10.51 3.74 -2.31
CA ARG A 37 -10.70 5.19 -2.39
C ARG A 37 -9.76 5.96 -1.46
N LEU A 38 -9.55 5.47 -0.25
CA LEU A 38 -8.68 6.10 0.74
C LEU A 38 -7.20 6.01 0.31
N LEU A 39 -6.78 4.87 -0.24
CA LEU A 39 -5.44 4.68 -0.82
C LEU A 39 -5.24 5.54 -2.08
N THR A 40 -6.29 5.70 -2.90
CA THR A 40 -6.28 6.58 -4.08
C THR A 40 -6.16 8.05 -3.65
N VAL A 41 -6.98 8.51 -2.71
CA VAL A 41 -6.97 9.90 -2.21
C VAL A 41 -5.64 10.25 -1.53
N THR A 42 -5.02 9.29 -0.85
CA THR A 42 -3.72 9.49 -0.18
C THR A 42 -2.52 9.24 -1.10
N GLY A 43 -2.73 8.77 -2.33
CA GLY A 43 -1.64 8.45 -3.27
C GLY A 43 -0.80 7.23 -2.87
N THR A 44 -1.25 6.43 -1.92
CA THR A 44 -0.52 5.26 -1.37
C THR A 44 -0.88 3.95 -2.07
N LEU A 45 -1.80 3.99 -3.04
CA LEU A 45 -2.25 2.83 -3.78
C LEU A 45 -1.11 2.15 -4.54
N GLY A 46 -0.31 2.92 -5.29
CA GLY A 46 0.83 2.41 -6.07
C GLY A 46 1.79 1.52 -5.27
N PRO A 47 2.42 2.00 -4.17
CA PRO A 47 3.36 1.19 -3.40
C PRO A 47 2.70 -0.03 -2.74
N LEU A 48 1.45 0.06 -2.29
CA LEU A 48 0.76 -1.02 -1.57
C LEU A 48 0.12 -2.07 -2.48
N THR A 49 -0.05 -1.79 -3.77
CA THR A 49 -0.71 -2.70 -4.73
C THR A 49 0.18 -3.09 -5.91
N SER A 50 1.41 -2.57 -6.00
CA SER A 50 2.31 -2.95 -7.09
C SER A 50 2.68 -4.43 -6.93
N PRO A 51 2.53 -5.29 -7.94
CA PRO A 51 2.92 -6.70 -7.82
C PRO A 51 4.44 -6.85 -7.58
N PRO A 52 4.88 -7.92 -6.88
CA PRO A 52 6.29 -8.17 -6.60
C PRO A 52 7.00 -8.43 -7.93
N GLY A 53 7.65 -7.40 -8.46
CA GLY A 53 8.34 -7.48 -9.77
C GLY A 53 8.24 -6.23 -10.62
N ARG A 54 7.33 -5.30 -10.33
CA ARG A 54 7.34 -3.98 -10.99
C ARG A 54 7.94 -2.92 -10.07
N SER A 55 9.24 -3.09 -9.77
CA SER A 55 10.07 -1.93 -9.47
C SER A 55 10.01 -1.03 -10.70
N SER A 56 9.30 0.09 -10.63
CA SER A 56 9.43 1.14 -11.62
C SER A 56 10.84 1.71 -11.51
N SER A 57 11.79 1.05 -12.17
CA SER A 57 13.04 1.65 -12.57
C SER A 57 12.70 2.73 -13.60
N THR A 58 12.29 3.90 -13.12
CA THR A 58 12.32 5.12 -13.91
C THR A 58 13.79 5.53 -13.98
N THR A 59 14.50 4.94 -14.94
CA THR A 59 15.71 5.52 -15.51
C THR A 59 15.27 6.30 -16.73
N GLY A 60 15.45 7.62 -16.67
CA GLY A 60 15.22 8.57 -17.76
C GLY A 60 15.69 9.93 -17.33
#